data_AF-A0A258BWF3-F1
#
_entry.id   AF-A0A258BWF3-F1
#
_cell.length_a   1.000
_cell.length_b   1.000
_cell.length_c   1.000
_cell.angle_alpha   90.00
_cell.angle_beta   90.00
_cell.angle_gamma   90.00
#
_symmetry.space_group_name_H-M   'P 1'
#
loop_
_entity.id
_entity.type
_entity.pdbx_description
1 polymer ?
#
loop_
_entity_poly.entity_id
_entity_poly.type
_entity_poly.pdbx_seq_one_letter_code
_entity_poly.pdbx_strand_id
1 'polypeptide(L)'
;MGLLFLDDGVLQLAPMQQAAAVQQKDLTANLQALPLFGVEALYAARRSLDERGLAEASLSLPVEVLGDDAISALINRYDHVITL
;
A
#
# COMPACT_ATOMS: atom_id res chain seq x y z
N MET A 1 4.40 -7.09 -11.99
CA MET A 1 5.11 -6.56 -10.79
C MET A 1 4.07 -6.13 -9.78
N GLY A 2 4.35 -6.23 -8.48
CA GLY A 2 3.37 -5.89 -7.43
C GLY A 2 4.00 -5.08 -6.31
N LEU A 3 3.17 -4.33 -5.59
CA LEU A 3 3.56 -3.52 -4.45
C LEU A 3 2.74 -3.95 -3.23
N LEU A 4 3.43 -4.27 -2.14
CA LEU A 4 2.83 -4.63 -0.85
C LEU A 4 3.07 -3.50 0.15
N PHE A 5 1.99 -2.98 0.74
CA PHE A 5 2.02 -2.06 1.86
C PHE A 5 1.95 -2.87 3.17
N LEU A 6 3.03 -2.81 3.97
CA LEU A 6 3.21 -3.54 5.23
C LEU A 6 3.63 -2.58 6.34
N ASP A 7 3.30 -2.91 7.59
CA ASP A 7 3.61 -2.11 8.78
C ASP A 7 3.19 -0.64 8.61
N ASP A 8 4.07 0.34 8.86
CA ASP A 8 3.77 1.76 8.66
C ASP A 8 3.58 2.14 7.19
N GLY A 9 3.98 1.27 6.25
CA GLY A 9 3.75 1.47 4.82
C GLY A 9 2.27 1.65 4.48
N VAL A 10 1.34 1.05 5.24
CA VAL A 10 -0.10 1.24 5.00
C VAL A 10 -0.58 2.67 5.24
N LEU A 11 0.18 3.50 5.97
CA LEU A 11 -0.15 4.92 6.15
C LEU A 11 -0.11 5.71 4.84
N GLN A 12 0.62 5.22 3.83
CA GLN A 12 0.61 5.82 2.50
C GLN A 12 -0.76 5.73 1.83
N LEU A 13 -1.60 4.77 2.25
CA LEU A 13 -2.97 4.57 1.75
C LEU A 13 -4.01 5.40 2.52
N ALA A 14 -3.60 6.13 3.56
CA ALA A 14 -4.54 6.94 4.34
C ALA A 14 -5.20 8.02 3.45
N PRO A 15 -6.52 8.23 3.59
CA PRO A 15 -7.22 9.26 2.83
C PRO A 15 -6.86 10.67 3.31
N MET A 16 -7.12 11.66 2.45
CA MET A 16 -7.08 13.09 2.80
C MET A 16 -5.75 13.58 3.41
N GLN A 17 -4.61 13.04 2.96
CA GLN A 17 -3.29 13.50 3.40
C GLN A 17 -3.05 14.97 2.98
N GLN A 18 -2.47 15.75 3.89
CA GLN A 18 -2.18 17.18 3.68
C GLN A 18 -0.67 17.45 3.69
N ALA A 19 0.06 16.87 2.73
CA ALA A 19 1.53 16.98 2.65
C ALA A 19 2.03 18.43 2.65
N ALA A 20 1.28 19.35 2.03
CA ALA A 20 1.62 20.78 2.00
C ALA A 20 1.68 21.44 3.39
N ALA A 21 0.91 20.96 4.37
CA ALA A 21 0.93 21.48 5.74
C ALA A 21 2.28 21.29 6.43
N VAL A 22 3.08 20.33 5.96
CA VAL A 22 4.44 20.03 6.43
C VAL A 22 5.50 20.27 5.35
N GLN A 23 5.17 21.04 4.31
CA GLN A 23 6.07 21.38 3.19
C GLN A 23 6.64 20.15 2.46
N GLN A 24 5.87 19.05 2.41
CA GLN A 24 6.23 17.83 1.70
C GLN A 24 5.48 17.69 0.38
N LYS A 25 6.01 16.85 -0.51
CA LYS A 25 5.34 16.48 -1.76
C LYS A 25 4.20 15.51 -1.47
N ASP A 26 3.05 15.76 -2.07
CA ASP A 26 1.94 14.81 -2.07
C ASP A 26 2.29 13.59 -2.95
N LEU A 27 2.21 12.40 -2.36
CA LEU A 27 2.51 11.13 -3.04
C LEU A 27 1.28 10.53 -3.72
N THR A 28 0.07 11.02 -3.43
CA THR A 28 -1.18 10.45 -3.92
C THR A 28 -1.19 10.34 -5.44
N ALA A 29 -0.78 11.40 -6.15
CA ALA A 29 -0.71 11.40 -7.62
C ALA A 29 0.31 10.38 -8.17
N ASN A 30 1.44 10.19 -7.48
CA ASN A 30 2.44 9.19 -7.90
C ASN A 30 1.89 7.78 -7.72
N LEU A 31 1.22 7.52 -6.59
CA LEU A 31 0.67 6.20 -6.29
C LEU A 31 -0.51 5.87 -7.23
N GLN A 32 -1.34 6.85 -7.59
CA GLN A 32 -2.41 6.67 -8.58
C GLN A 32 -1.87 6.39 -9.99
N ALA A 33 -0.66 6.84 -10.30
CA ALA A 33 -0.01 6.61 -11.58
C ALA A 33 0.69 5.24 -11.68
N LEU A 34 0.80 4.47 -10.59
CA LEU A 34 1.47 3.15 -10.56
C LEU A 34 1.04 2.19 -11.70
N PRO A 35 -0.26 2.09 -12.06
CA PRO A 35 -0.67 1.25 -13.18
C PRO A 35 -0.06 1.68 -14.53
N LEU A 36 0.18 2.99 -14.73
CA LEU A 36 0.83 3.50 -15.95
C LEU A 36 2.29 3.04 -16.08
N PHE A 37 2.89 2.60 -14.98
CA PHE A 37 4.26 2.07 -14.91
C PHE A 37 4.29 0.53 -14.80
N GLY A 38 3.16 -0.16 -15.04
CA GLY A 38 3.08 -1.62 -15.04
C GLY A 38 2.95 -2.26 -13.65
N VAL A 39 2.71 -1.47 -12.60
CA VAL A 39 2.38 -1.96 -11.26
C VAL A 39 0.87 -2.10 -11.15
N GLU A 40 0.38 -3.29 -11.49
CA GLU A 40 -1.05 -3.59 -11.57
C GLU A 40 -1.60 -4.24 -10.29
N ALA A 41 -0.73 -4.87 -9.50
CA ALA A 41 -1.10 -5.59 -8.29
C ALA A 41 -0.66 -4.82 -7.05
N LEU A 42 -1.63 -4.23 -6.34
CA LEU A 42 -1.42 -3.52 -5.09
C LEU A 42 -2.03 -4.32 -3.95
N TYR A 43 -1.25 -4.56 -2.90
CA TYR A 43 -1.66 -5.36 -1.75
C TYR A 43 -1.45 -4.58 -0.46
N ALA A 44 -2.30 -4.79 0.55
CA ALA A 44 -2.09 -4.23 1.88
C ALA A 44 -2.26 -5.29 2.96
N ALA A 45 -1.45 -5.22 4.02
CA ALA A 45 -1.57 -6.14 5.14
C ALA A 45 -2.74 -5.78 6.05
N ARG A 46 -3.68 -6.71 6.22
CA ARG A 46 -4.86 -6.55 7.08
C ARG A 46 -4.47 -6.18 8.50
N ARG A 47 -3.55 -6.95 9.10
CA ARG A 47 -3.06 -6.70 10.46
C ARG A 47 -2.52 -5.28 10.61
N SER A 48 -1.71 -4.80 9.67
CA SER A 48 -1.10 -3.46 9.73
C SER A 48 -2.13 -2.34 9.60
N LEU A 49 -3.16 -2.55 8.76
CA LEU A 49 -4.32 -1.65 8.65
C LEU A 49 -5.11 -1.58 9.96
N ASP A 50 -5.43 -2.74 10.53
CA ASP A 50 -6.21 -2.85 11.77
C ASP A 50 -5.49 -2.18 12.95
N GLU A 51 -4.18 -2.42 13.10
CA GLU A 51 -3.34 -1.79 14.15
C GLU A 51 -3.32 -0.26 14.06
N ARG A 52 -3.55 0.31 12.86
CA ARG A 52 -3.56 1.77 12.59
C ARG A 52 -4.97 2.34 12.49
N GLY A 53 -6.00 1.51 12.66
CA GLY A 53 -7.40 1.93 12.54
C GLY A 53 -7.81 2.36 11.13
N LEU A 54 -7.14 1.86 10.09
CA LEU A 54 -7.44 2.17 8.70
C LEU A 54 -8.44 1.17 8.14
N ALA A 55 -9.66 1.63 7.88
CA ALA A 55 -10.68 0.80 7.23
C ALA A 55 -10.38 0.66 5.73
N GLU A 56 -10.49 -0.56 5.21
CA GLU A 56 -10.29 -0.88 3.79
C GLU A 56 -11.12 0.03 2.84
N ALA A 57 -12.38 0.30 3.20
CA ALA A 57 -13.26 1.17 2.42
C ALA A 57 -12.85 2.66 2.40
N SER A 58 -11.91 3.06 3.24
CA SER A 58 -11.44 4.45 3.36
C SER A 58 -10.10 4.70 2.66
N LEU A 59 -9.47 3.65 2.10
CA LEU A 59 -8.15 3.76 1.50
C LEU A 59 -8.19 4.61 0.23
N SER A 60 -7.14 5.40 0.01
CA SER A 60 -7.02 6.32 -1.13
C SER A 60 -6.79 5.62 -2.48
N LEU A 61 -6.46 4.33 -2.45
CA LEU A 61 -6.18 3.49 -3.61
C LEU A 61 -6.86 2.12 -3.44
N PRO A 62 -7.36 1.53 -4.54
CA PRO A 62 -7.81 0.15 -4.50
C PRO A 62 -6.61 -0.77 -4.29
N VAL A 63 -6.67 -1.59 -3.24
CA VAL A 63 -5.67 -2.60 -2.90
C VAL A 63 -6.37 -3.90 -2.52
N GLU A 64 -5.73 -5.02 -2.77
CA GLU A 64 -6.17 -6.31 -2.24
C GLU A 64 -5.66 -6.46 -0.80
N VAL A 65 -6.58 -6.54 0.17
CA VAL A 65 -6.22 -6.67 1.58
C VAL A 65 -5.99 -8.14 1.95
N LEU A 66 -4.76 -8.45 2.35
CA LEU A 66 -4.30 -9.81 2.61
C LEU A 66 -4.05 -10.04 4.11
N GLY A 67 -4.35 -11.26 4.58
CA GLY A 67 -3.89 -11.76 5.88
C GLY A 67 -2.47 -12.34 5.82
N ASP A 68 -1.89 -12.61 6.98
CA ASP A 68 -0.48 -13.02 7.14
C ASP A 68 -0.11 -14.27 6.32
N ASP A 69 -0.99 -15.28 6.26
CA ASP A 69 -0.77 -16.49 5.46
C ASP A 69 -0.72 -16.18 3.95
N ALA A 70 -1.62 -15.31 3.48
CA ALA A 70 -1.69 -14.90 2.09
C ALA A 70 -0.51 -14.02 1.68
N ILE A 71 0.00 -13.18 2.60
CA ILE A 71 1.23 -12.40 2.40
C ILE A 71 2.43 -13.34 2.31
N SER A 72 2.54 -14.32 3.20
CA SER A 72 3.61 -15.31 3.16
C SER A 72 3.60 -16.09 1.84
N ALA A 73 2.42 -16.50 1.38
CA ALA A 73 2.26 -17.13 0.06
C ALA A 73 2.59 -16.18 -1.09
N LEU A 74 2.20 -14.90 -0.99
CA LEU A 74 2.50 -13.88 -2.00
C LEU A 74 4.01 -13.70 -2.15
N ILE A 75 4.74 -13.49 -1.06
CA ILE A 75 6.20 -13.28 -1.08
C ILE A 75 6.91 -14.47 -1.74
N ASN A 76 6.50 -15.71 -1.40
CA ASN A 76 7.07 -16.92 -1.98
C ASN A 76 6.79 -17.10 -3.49
N ARG A 77 5.84 -16.36 -4.08
CA ARG A 77 5.53 -16.40 -5.52
C ARG A 77 6.38 -15.44 -6.35
N TYR A 78 7.10 -14.51 -5.74
CA TYR A 78 7.97 -13.56 -6.45
C TYR A 78 9.42 -14.02 -6.38
N ASP A 79 10.11 -14.05 -7.52
CA ASP A 79 11.53 -14.41 -7.59
C ASP A 79 12.45 -13.36 -6.95
N HIS A 80 11.99 -12.10 -6.93
CA HIS A 80 12.73 -10.96 -6.39
C HIS A 80 11.81 -10.07 -5.56
N VAL A 81 12.29 -9.72 -4.36
CA VAL A 81 11.62 -8.82 -3.43
C VAL A 81 12.57 -7.66 -3.15
N ILE A 82 12.06 -6.44 -3.31
CA ILE A 82 12.77 -5.20 -2.98
C ILE A 82 11.97 -4.52 -1.86
N THR A 83 12.64 -4.23 -0.75
CA THR A 83 12.08 -3.47 0.37
C THR A 83 12.61 -2.04 0.32
N LEU A 84 11.74 -1.06 0.48
CA LEU A 84 12.05 0.38 0.42
C LEU A 84 11.95 1.03 1.80
#